data_AF-A0A6C0CLP8-F1
#
_entry.id   AF-A0A6C0CLP8-F1
#
_cell.length_a   1.000
_cell.length_b   1.000
_cell.length_c   1.000
_cell.angle_alpha   90.00
_cell.angle_beta   90.00
_cell.angle_gamma   90.00
#
_symmetry.space_group_name_H-M   'P 1'
#
loop_
_entity.id
_entity.type
_entity.pdbx_description
1 polymer ?
#
loop_
_entity_poly.entity_id
_entity_poly.type
_entity_poly.pdbx_seq_one_letter_code
_entity_poly.pdbx_strand_id
1 'polypeptide(L)'
;MNRPPITICQALVAIDPTKSWHVKNNVYENITCEDGVIPTLDEILEKIQEMIVEQSWEDLRLKRDRLLKHSDKYSVPDYPHLTPEIEQGWLDYRQTLRDLPTATEDPTNPVWPSIPTA
;
A
#
# COMPACT_ATOMS: atom_id res chain seq x y z
N MET A 1 3.74 -0.62 -10.72
CA MET A 1 3.08 -1.94 -10.62
C MET A 1 1.62 -1.63 -10.43
N ASN A 2 0.78 -1.83 -11.44
CA ASN A 2 -0.66 -1.67 -11.29
C ASN A 2 -1.18 -2.96 -10.67
N ARG A 3 -1.30 -3.00 -9.34
CA ARG A 3 -1.94 -4.12 -8.65
C ARG A 3 -3.43 -4.09 -9.02
N PRO A 4 -4.04 -5.21 -9.45
CA PRO A 4 -5.46 -5.24 -9.79
C PRO A 4 -6.30 -4.93 -8.55
N PRO A 5 -7.49 -4.32 -8.71
CA PRO A 5 -8.37 -4.03 -7.59
C PRO A 5 -8.80 -5.34 -6.91
N ILE A 6 -9.01 -5.27 -5.59
CA ILE A 6 -9.52 -6.39 -4.81
C ILE A 6 -10.94 -6.71 -5.28
N THR A 7 -11.19 -8.00 -5.53
CA THR A 7 -12.47 -8.53 -6.01
C THR A 7 -13.26 -9.16 -4.87
N ILE A 8 -14.58 -9.27 -5.04
CA ILE A 8 -15.49 -9.98 -4.14
C ILE A 8 -15.02 -11.43 -3.96
N CYS A 9 -14.56 -12.08 -5.04
CA CYS A 9 -14.05 -13.45 -4.96
C CYS A 9 -12.84 -13.54 -4.00
N GLN A 10 -11.89 -12.60 -4.08
CA GLN A 10 -10.75 -12.57 -3.17
C GLN A 10 -11.17 -12.33 -1.71
N ALA A 11 -12.13 -11.45 -1.48
CA ALA A 11 -12.67 -11.21 -0.14
C ALA A 11 -13.38 -12.46 0.43
N LEU A 12 -14.18 -13.15 -0.38
CA LEU A 12 -14.83 -14.40 0.01
C LEU A 12 -13.83 -15.50 0.36
N VAL A 13 -12.78 -15.67 -0.44
CA VAL A 13 -11.67 -16.60 -0.15
C VAL A 13 -10.94 -16.21 1.13
N ALA A 14 -10.81 -14.91 1.43
CA ALA A 14 -10.21 -14.44 2.68
C ALA A 14 -11.12 -14.66 3.91
N ILE A 15 -12.44 -14.65 3.74
CA ILE A 15 -13.41 -14.97 4.79
C ILE A 15 -13.42 -16.47 5.08
N ASP A 16 -13.54 -17.29 4.03
CA ASP A 16 -13.55 -18.74 4.14
C ASP A 16 -12.72 -19.38 3.02
N PRO A 17 -11.43 -19.68 3.28
CA PRO A 17 -10.54 -20.26 2.28
C PRO A 17 -10.84 -21.73 1.99
N THR A 18 -11.73 -22.37 2.76
CA THR A 18 -12.05 -23.80 2.58
C THR A 18 -13.10 -24.03 1.50
N LYS A 19 -13.82 -22.98 1.11
CA LYS A 19 -14.93 -23.04 0.15
C LYS A 19 -14.51 -22.61 -1.25
N SER A 20 -15.12 -23.26 -2.24
CA SER A 20 -14.92 -22.92 -3.66
C SER A 20 -15.91 -21.83 -4.08
N TRP A 21 -15.49 -20.58 -3.93
CA TRP A 21 -16.26 -19.41 -4.34
C TRP A 21 -16.18 -19.17 -5.84
N HIS A 22 -17.33 -19.02 -6.47
CA HIS A 22 -17.43 -18.62 -7.88
C HIS A 22 -18.24 -17.33 -7.96
N VAL A 23 -17.66 -16.30 -8.56
CA VAL A 23 -18.30 -14.99 -8.71
C VAL A 23 -18.27 -14.58 -10.17
N LYS A 24 -19.43 -14.33 -10.79
CA LYS A 24 -19.49 -13.80 -12.16
C LYS A 24 -19.57 -12.28 -12.13
N ASN A 25 -18.79 -11.64 -13.01
CA ASN A 25 -18.74 -10.18 -13.18
C ASN A 25 -18.43 -9.37 -11.90
N ASN A 26 -17.87 -10.00 -10.86
CA ASN A 26 -17.61 -9.37 -9.58
C ASN A 26 -18.87 -8.70 -8.95
N VAL A 27 -20.04 -9.33 -9.12
CA VAL A 27 -21.32 -8.87 -8.57
C VAL A 27 -21.78 -9.82 -7.47
N TYR A 28 -22.23 -9.27 -6.35
CA TYR A 28 -22.72 -10.02 -5.19
C TYR A 28 -23.86 -11.00 -5.53
N GLU A 29 -24.83 -10.56 -6.34
CA GLU A 29 -25.97 -11.37 -6.77
C GLU A 29 -25.58 -12.61 -7.60
N ASN A 30 -24.34 -12.63 -8.13
CA ASN A 30 -23.82 -13.70 -8.96
C ASN A 30 -22.75 -14.54 -8.23
N ILE A 31 -22.81 -14.59 -6.89
CA ILE A 31 -21.99 -15.50 -6.09
C ILE A 31 -22.65 -16.87 -6.06
N THR A 32 -21.87 -17.91 -6.35
CA THR A 32 -22.27 -19.30 -6.20
C THR A 32 -21.25 -20.04 -5.35
N CYS A 33 -21.74 -20.80 -4.37
CA CYS A 33 -20.94 -21.66 -3.49
C CYS A 33 -21.64 -23.02 -3.39
N GLU A 34 -20.91 -24.11 -3.58
CA GLU A 34 -21.48 -25.46 -3.61
C GLU A 34 -22.03 -25.89 -2.24
N ASP A 35 -21.35 -25.53 -1.13
CA ASP A 35 -21.71 -25.98 0.23
C ASP A 35 -21.59 -24.85 1.28
N GLY A 36 -22.22 -23.70 1.05
CA GLY A 36 -22.04 -22.57 1.97
C GLY A 36 -23.18 -21.56 2.03
N VAL A 37 -23.30 -20.92 3.20
CA VAL A 37 -24.01 -19.66 3.36
C VAL A 37 -23.16 -18.57 2.71
N ILE A 38 -23.75 -17.82 1.79
CA ILE A 38 -23.10 -16.65 1.18
C ILE A 38 -23.04 -15.57 2.27
N PRO A 39 -21.85 -15.06 2.63
CA PRO A 39 -21.71 -13.94 3.55
C PRO A 39 -22.50 -12.74 3.05
N THR A 40 -22.94 -11.87 3.95
CA THR A 40 -23.66 -10.67 3.58
C THR A 40 -22.78 -9.70 2.78
N LEU A 41 -23.41 -8.80 2.03
CA LEU A 41 -22.68 -7.78 1.28
C LEU A 41 -21.80 -6.92 2.21
N ASP A 42 -22.31 -6.57 3.39
CA ASP A 42 -21.58 -5.74 4.36
C ASP A 42 -20.32 -6.44 4.88
N GLU A 43 -20.38 -7.74 5.22
CA GLU A 43 -19.22 -8.53 5.63
C GLU A 43 -18.16 -8.61 4.52
N ILE A 44 -18.59 -8.75 3.26
CA ILE A 44 -17.68 -8.77 2.11
C ILE A 44 -17.02 -7.40 1.93
N LEU A 45 -17.78 -6.31 2.03
CA LEU A 45 -17.26 -4.95 1.88
C LEU A 45 -16.27 -4.60 3.01
N GLU A 46 -16.58 -4.98 4.24
CA GLU A 46 -15.66 -4.83 5.37
C GLU A 46 -14.36 -5.60 5.10
N LYS A 47 -14.46 -6.84 4.61
CA LYS A 47 -13.26 -7.61 4.27
C LYS A 47 -12.45 -7.00 3.13
N ILE A 48 -13.11 -6.49 2.10
CA ILE A 48 -12.45 -5.76 1.01
C ILE A 48 -11.70 -4.55 1.58
N GLN A 49 -12.33 -3.79 2.49
CA GLN A 49 -11.71 -2.61 3.09
C GLN A 49 -10.48 -2.98 3.92
N GLU A 50 -10.55 -4.03 4.75
CA GLU A 50 -9.39 -4.54 5.50
C GLU A 50 -8.23 -4.87 4.55
N MET A 51 -8.51 -5.61 3.48
CA MET A 51 -7.51 -6.00 2.48
C MET A 51 -6.93 -4.79 1.75
N ILE A 52 -7.73 -3.76 1.44
CA ILE A 52 -7.26 -2.51 0.84
C ILE A 52 -6.28 -1.82 1.78
N VAL A 53 -6.60 -1.73 3.07
CA VAL A 53 -5.74 -1.09 4.07
C VAL A 53 -4.42 -1.85 4.20
N GLU A 54 -4.46 -3.18 4.26
CA GLU A 54 -3.26 -4.02 4.32
C GLU A 54 -2.39 -3.86 3.07
N GLN A 55 -2.98 -3.93 1.87
CA GLN A 55 -2.24 -3.70 0.61
C GLN A 55 -1.67 -2.30 0.53
N SER A 56 -2.38 -1.30 1.03
CA SER A 56 -1.92 0.10 1.04
C SER A 56 -0.70 0.27 1.94
N TRP A 57 -0.65 -0.44 3.08
CA TRP A 57 0.54 -0.49 3.93
C TRP A 57 1.75 -1.11 3.23
N GLU A 58 1.54 -2.20 2.50
CA GLU A 58 2.61 -2.81 1.69
C GLU A 58 3.12 -1.85 0.61
N ASP A 59 2.22 -1.24 -0.14
CA ASP A 59 2.55 -0.31 -1.22
C ASP A 59 3.27 0.93 -0.70
N LEU A 60 2.86 1.45 0.46
CA LEU A 60 3.55 2.53 1.18
C LEU A 60 4.99 2.12 1.50
N ARG A 61 5.21 0.94 2.10
CA ARG A 61 6.56 0.45 2.44
C ARG A 61 7.42 0.22 1.19
N LEU A 62 6.84 -0.35 0.13
CA LEU A 62 7.52 -0.56 -1.15
C LEU A 62 7.94 0.76 -1.81
N LYS A 63 7.05 1.76 -1.80
CA LYS A 63 7.35 3.09 -2.35
C LYS A 63 8.41 3.80 -1.51
N ARG A 64 8.33 3.73 -0.18
CA ARG A 64 9.37 4.23 0.74
C ARG A 64 10.73 3.62 0.41
N ASP A 65 10.81 2.30 0.29
CA ASP A 65 12.07 1.59 0.05
C ASP A 65 12.66 1.96 -1.31
N ARG A 66 11.81 2.15 -2.32
CA ARG A 66 12.25 2.71 -3.62
C ARG A 66 12.82 4.10 -3.46
N LEU A 67 12.13 5.01 -2.78
CA LEU A 67 12.60 6.40 -2.62
C LEU A 67 13.89 6.48 -1.80
N LEU A 68 14.02 5.67 -0.75
CA LEU A 68 15.27 5.51 0.01
C LEU A 68 16.39 4.97 -0.88
N LYS A 69 16.13 3.96 -1.72
CA LYS A 69 17.14 3.45 -2.65
C LYS A 69 17.58 4.49 -3.69
N HIS A 70 16.64 5.26 -4.24
CA HIS A 70 16.96 6.31 -5.22
C HIS A 70 17.73 7.49 -4.60
N SER A 71 17.43 7.80 -3.34
CA SER A 71 18.06 8.91 -2.62
C SER A 71 19.37 8.53 -1.92
N ASP A 72 19.80 7.27 -1.99
CA ASP A 72 20.92 6.74 -1.22
C ASP A 72 22.25 7.45 -1.48
N LYS A 73 22.53 7.72 -2.76
CA LYS A 73 23.74 8.42 -3.21
C LYS A 73 23.90 9.82 -2.61
N TYR A 74 22.81 10.50 -2.28
CA TYR A 74 22.81 11.86 -1.72
C TYR A 74 23.06 11.88 -0.20
N SER A 75 23.24 10.72 0.42
CA SER A 75 23.60 10.61 1.84
C SER A 75 25.07 10.22 2.07
N VAL A 76 25.84 10.11 0.98
CA VAL A 76 27.26 9.76 1.03
C VAL A 76 28.09 11.05 1.14
N PRO A 77 29.07 11.14 2.06
CA PRO A 77 29.90 12.35 2.24
C PRO A 77 30.64 12.81 0.97
N ASP A 78 30.96 11.87 0.07
CA ASP A 78 31.66 12.16 -1.19
C ASP A 78 30.74 12.70 -2.30
N TYR A 79 29.42 12.77 -2.08
CA TYR A 79 28.51 13.31 -3.07
C TYR A 79 28.68 14.84 -3.17
N PRO A 80 28.96 15.40 -4.36
CA PRO A 80 29.17 16.84 -4.51
C PRO A 80 27.83 17.58 -4.44
N HIS A 81 27.44 17.98 -3.23
CA HIS A 81 26.30 18.87 -3.02
C HIS A 81 26.65 20.31 -3.44
N LEU A 82 25.68 21.01 -4.03
CA LEU A 82 25.84 22.42 -4.42
C LEU A 82 26.02 23.33 -3.20
N THR A 83 25.30 23.02 -2.11
CA THR A 83 25.42 23.72 -0.83
C THR A 83 25.17 22.76 0.34
N PRO A 84 25.62 23.10 1.57
CA PRO A 84 25.33 22.31 2.77
C PRO A 84 23.82 22.17 3.06
N GLU A 85 23.01 23.15 2.67
CA GLU A 85 21.56 23.11 2.86
C GLU A 85 20.90 22.03 2.00
N ILE A 86 21.42 21.78 0.80
CA ILE A 86 20.93 20.71 -0.08
C ILE A 86 21.30 19.34 0.50
N GLU A 87 22.51 19.20 1.03
CA GLU A 87 22.94 17.99 1.76
C GLU A 87 21.99 17.70 2.93
N GLN A 88 21.77 18.69 3.79
CA GLN A 88 20.85 18.55 4.92
C GLN A 88 19.43 18.23 4.46
N GLY A 89 18.95 18.85 3.38
CA GLY A 89 17.65 18.57 2.79
C GLY A 89 17.49 17.10 2.37
N TRP A 90 18.53 16.47 1.82
CA TRP A 90 18.53 15.04 1.48
C TRP A 90 18.50 14.14 2.72
N LEU A 91 19.22 14.51 3.78
CA LEU A 91 19.18 13.79 5.05
C LEU A 91 17.79 13.86 5.69
N ASP A 92 17.20 15.06 5.76
CA ASP A 92 15.87 15.31 6.32
C ASP A 92 14.77 14.60 5.50
N TYR A 93 14.88 14.64 4.17
CA TYR A 93 14.00 13.89 3.26
C TYR A 93 14.02 12.39 3.56
N ARG A 94 15.22 11.80 3.70
CA ARG A 94 15.38 10.37 4.00
C ARG A 94 14.88 10.01 5.40
N GLN A 95 15.07 10.90 6.37
CA GLN A 95 14.53 10.69 7.71
C GLN A 95 12.99 10.69 7.68
N THR A 96 12.38 11.68 7.02
CA THR A 96 10.93 11.76 6.87
C THR A 96 10.35 10.53 6.16
N LEU A 97 11.04 9.98 5.15
CA LEU A 97 10.64 8.72 4.52
C LEU A 97 10.64 7.53 5.49
N ARG A 98 11.63 7.44 6.39
CA ARG A 98 11.71 6.36 7.39
C ARG A 98 10.59 6.47 8.43
N ASP A 99 10.22 7.70 8.78
CA ASP A 99 9.19 7.99 9.78
C ASP A 99 7.77 7.86 9.21
N LEU A 100 7.62 7.88 7.88
CA LEU A 100 6.35 7.83 7.17
C LEU A 100 5.40 6.70 7.61
N PRO A 101 5.84 5.44 7.83
CA PRO A 101 4.95 4.38 8.29
C PRO A 101 4.38 4.59 9.69
N THR A 102 5.08 5.35 10.55
CA THR A 102 4.63 5.66 11.91
C THR A 102 3.84 6.97 11.96
N ALA A 103 4.12 7.88 11.03
CA ALA A 103 3.46 9.19 10.92
C ALA A 103 2.19 9.18 10.06
N THR A 104 1.84 8.05 9.43
CA THR A 104 0.66 7.92 8.57
C THR A 104 -0.43 7.14 9.32
N GLU A 105 -1.59 7.76 9.55
CA GLU A 105 -2.76 7.05 10.08
C GLU A 105 -3.53 6.30 8.99
N ASP A 106 -3.65 6.91 7.80
CA ASP A 106 -4.33 6.34 6.64
C ASP A 106 -3.34 5.97 5.53
N PRO A 107 -3.01 4.67 5.35
CA PRO A 107 -2.08 4.22 4.33
C PRO A 107 -2.61 4.36 2.91
N THR A 108 -3.91 4.60 2.73
CA THR A 108 -4.53 4.79 1.41
C THR A 108 -4.25 6.19 0.84
N ASN A 109 -3.95 7.16 1.72
CA ASN A 109 -3.61 8.54 1.33
C ASN A 109 -2.41 9.11 2.11
N PRO A 110 -1.21 8.53 2.00
CA PRO A 110 -0.01 9.01 2.69
C PRO A 110 0.51 10.33 2.10
N VAL A 111 0.89 11.25 2.98
CA VAL A 111 1.59 12.49 2.60
C VAL A 111 3.08 12.20 2.43
N TRP A 112 3.61 12.43 1.22
CA TRP A 112 5.01 12.18 0.91
C TRP A 112 5.85 13.47 1.01
N PRO A 113 7.10 13.39 1.52
CA PRO A 113 7.99 14.54 1.51
C PRO A 113 8.35 14.95 0.08
N SER A 114 8.54 16.25 -0.13
CA SER A 114 9.03 16.80 -1.39
C SER A 114 10.51 16.48 -1.57
N ILE A 115 10.89 16.12 -2.79
CA ILE A 115 12.29 15.85 -3.14
C ILE A 115 13.07 17.18 -3.03
N PRO A 116 14.23 17.22 -2.36
CA PRO A 116 15.10 18.38 -2.37
C PRO A 116 15.55 18.68 -3.79
N THR A 117 15.35 19.91 -4.26
CA THR A 117 15.87 20.32 -5.56
C THR A 117 17.39 20.40 -5.47
N ALA A 118 18.05 19.64 -6.34
CA ALA A 118 19.50 19.65 -6.49
C ALA A 118 19.99 21.02 -6.97
#